data_AF-A0A662D7H2-F1
#
_entry.id   AF-A0A662D7H2-F1
#
_cell.length_a   1.000
_cell.length_b   1.000
_cell.length_c   1.000
_cell.angle_alpha   90.00
_cell.angle_beta   90.00
_cell.angle_gamma   90.00
#
_symmetry.space_group_name_H-M   'P 1'
#
loop_
_entity.id
_entity.type
_entity.pdbx_description
1 polymer ?
#
loop_
_entity_poly.entity_id
_entity_poly.type
_entity_poly.pdbx_seq_one_letter_code
_entity_poly.pdbx_strand_id
1 'polypeptide(L)' 'QGLIEPEDCALFSDPCNPYNPFGPCMVSTEGACNIHYRFGHKEDKIEAGN' A
#
# COMPACT_ATOMS: atom_id res chain seq x y z
N GLN A 1 -6.04 2.54 11.94
CA GLN A 1 -7.16 1.85 11.29
C GLN A 1 -7.03 2.07 9.79
N GLY A 2 -7.31 1.06 8.96
CA GLY A 2 -7.38 1.23 7.51
C GLY A 2 -8.76 1.76 7.14
N LEU A 3 -8.87 3.08 7.03
CA LEU A 3 -10.13 3.77 6.69
C LEU A 3 -10.21 4.17 5.22
N ILE A 4 -9.07 4.10 4.52
CA ILE A 4 -8.88 4.49 3.12
C ILE A 4 -7.93 3.50 2.48
N GLU A 5 -8.01 3.34 1.17
CA GLU A 5 -7.06 2.52 0.41
C GLU A 5 -5.68 3.21 0.37
N PRO A 6 -4.58 2.47 0.16
CA PRO A 6 -3.26 3.08 0.01
C PRO A 6 -3.22 4.17 -1.07
N GLU A 7 -3.95 4.00 -2.19
CA GLU A 7 -4.05 4.99 -3.26
C GLU A 7 -4.77 6.29 -2.86
N ASP A 8 -5.67 6.22 -1.88
CA ASP A 8 -6.37 7.39 -1.32
C ASP A 8 -5.51 8.14 -0.28
N CYS A 9 -4.40 7.55 0.16
CA CYS A 9 -3.50 8.19 1.10
C CYS A 9 -2.63 9.23 0.39
N ALA A 10 -2.79 10.50 0.76
CA ALA A 10 -2.06 11.63 0.17
C ALA A 10 -0.52 11.55 0.28
N LEU A 11 0.01 10.65 1.12
CA LEU A 11 1.45 10.44 1.27
C LEU A 11 1.96 9.22 0.51
N PHE A 12 1.08 8.37 -0.01
CA PHE A 12 1.44 7.07 -0.57
C PHE A 12 2.31 7.19 -1.84
N SER A 13 3.27 6.28 -1.99
CA SER A 13 4.27 6.21 -3.06
C SER A 13 5.35 7.31 -3.02
N ASP A 14 4.95 8.57 -2.82
CA ASP A 14 5.85 9.70 -2.60
C ASP A 14 5.13 10.76 -1.75
N PRO A 15 5.62 11.12 -0.55
CA PRO A 15 6.94 10.77 0.02
C PRO A 15 7.00 9.44 0.79
N CYS A 16 5.88 8.78 1.07
CA CYS A 16 5.84 7.54 1.84
C CYS A 16 6.10 6.33 0.94
N ASN A 17 7.29 5.77 1.07
CA ASN A 17 7.74 4.58 0.32
C ASN A 17 8.59 3.67 1.23
N PRO A 18 8.98 2.47 0.79
CA PRO A 18 9.77 1.54 1.62
C PRO A 18 11.13 2.10 2.06
N TYR A 19 11.68 3.09 1.34
CA TYR A 19 12.95 3.73 1.70
C TYR A 19 12.76 4.90 2.69
N ASN A 20 11.59 5.54 2.67
CA ASN A 20 11.19 6.62 3.56
C ASN A 20 9.78 6.40 4.11
N PRO A 21 9.61 5.47 5.08
CA PRO A 21 8.30 5.11 5.57
C PRO A 21 7.78 6.10 6.63
N PHE A 22 6.56 6.60 6.44
CA PHE A 22 5.93 7.54 7.38
C PHE A 22 5.10 6.86 8.47
N GLY A 23 4.79 5.58 8.31
CA GLY A 23 3.93 4.86 9.25
C GLY A 23 4.00 3.35 9.11
N PRO A 24 3.39 2.63 10.07
CA PRO A 24 3.47 1.16 10.13
C PRO A 24 2.86 0.47 8.90
N CYS A 25 1.92 1.13 8.19
CA CYS A 25 1.36 0.60 6.95
C CYS A 25 2.40 0.44 5.84
N MET A 26 3.50 1.21 5.88
CA MET A 26 4.59 1.16 4.90
C MET A 26 5.83 0.44 5.44
N VAL A 27 6.07 0.48 6.76
CA VAL A 27 7.20 -0.24 7.39
C VAL A 27 6.97 -1.75 7.39
N SER A 28 5.76 -2.19 7.72
CA SER A 28 5.46 -3.62 7.85
C SER A 28 5.41 -4.29 6.47
N THR A 29 6.01 -5.47 6.35
CA THR A 29 5.88 -6.32 5.16
C THR A 29 4.44 -6.77 4.91
N GLU A 30 3.64 -6.84 5.97
CA GLU A 30 2.20 -7.12 5.93
C GLU A 30 1.36 -5.83 5.91
N GLY A 31 2.01 -4.67 5.85
CA GLY A 31 1.33 -3.38 5.82
C GLY A 31 0.69 -3.13 4.46
N ALA A 32 -0.57 -2.68 4.45
CA ALA A 32 -1.32 -2.41 3.22
C ALA A 32 -0.57 -1.48 2.24
N CYS A 33 0.07 -0.42 2.75
CA CYS A 33 0.86 0.48 1.92
C CYS A 33 2.11 -0.23 1.33
N ASN A 34 2.81 -1.07 2.12
CA ASN A 34 3.96 -1.81 1.62
C ASN A 34 3.58 -2.84 0.56
N ILE A 35 2.48 -3.57 0.80
CA ILE A 35 1.93 -4.56 -0.13
C ILE A 35 1.53 -3.86 -1.43
N HIS A 36 0.69 -2.82 -1.35
CA HIS A 36 0.22 -2.10 -2.53
C HIS A 36 1.36 -1.43 -3.31
N TYR A 37 2.39 -0.90 -2.64
CA TYR A 37 3.57 -0.36 -3.32
C TYR A 37 4.35 -1.45 -4.10
N ARG A 38 4.36 -2.69 -3.60
CA ARG A 38 5.11 -3.81 -4.22
C ARG A 38 4.30 -4.61 -5.23
N PHE A 39 2.99 -4.70 -5.02
CA PHE A 39 2.09 -5.64 -5.69
C PHE A 39 0.81 -5.01 -6.21
N GLY A 40 0.54 -3.72 -5.98
CA GLY A 40 -0.69 -3.04 -6.44
C GLY A 40 -0.92 -3.12 -7.95
N HIS A 41 0.12 -3.33 -8.76
CA HIS A 41 -0.02 -3.60 -10.21
C HIS A 41 -0.33 -5.07 -10.58
N LYS A 42 -0.37 -5.98 -9.59
CA LYS A 42 -0.60 -7.42 -9.75
C LYS A 42 -1.88 -7.90 -9.05
N GLU A 43 -2.34 -7.23 -8.01
CA GLU A 43 -3.51 -7.64 -7.19
C GLU A 43 -4.87 -7.35 -7.85
N ASP A 44 -4.95 -6.43 -8.81
CA ASP A 44 -6.15 -6.20 -9.66
C ASP A 44 -6.66 -7.46 -10.38
N LYS A 45 -5.86 -8.53 -10.45
CA LYS A 45 -6.23 -9.78 -11.14
C LYS A 45 -6.74 -10.89 -10.22
N ILE A 46 -6.67 -10.73 -8.89
CA ILE A 46 -7.09 -11.79 -7.96
C ILE A 46 -8.49 -11.53 -7.39
N GLU A 47 -8.88 -10.26 -7.14
CA GLU A 47 -10.22 -9.94 -6.61
C GLU A 47 -11.31 -9.70 -7.67
N ALA A 48 -10.96 -9.48 -8.95
CA ALA A 48 -11.94 -9.47 -10.06
C ALA A 48 -12.30 -10.88 -10.57
N GLY A 49 -12.16 -11.89 -9.70
CA GLY A 49 -12.20 -13.31 -10.05
C GLY A 49 -12.84 -14.22 -9.01
N ASN A 50 -13.96 -13.79 -8.39
CA ASN A 50 -15.03 -14.69 -7.94
C ASN A 50 -16.35 -13.92 -7.76
#